data_AF-A0A962XRS8-F1
#
_entry.id   AF-A0A962XRS8-F1
#
_cell.length_a   1.000
_cell.length_b   1.000
_cell.length_c   1.000
_cell.angle_alpha   90.00
_cell.angle_beta   90.00
_cell.angle_gamma   90.00
#
_symmetry.space_group_name_H-M   'P 1'
#
loop_
_entity.id
_entity.type
_entity.pdbx_description
1 polymer ?
#
loop_
_entity_poly.entity_id
_entity_poly.type
_entity_poly.pdbx_seq_one_letter_code
_entity_poly.pdbx_strand_id
1 'polypeptide(L)' 'MTATGGPGPDKNTGVTKPSEDFAAYCEAEFDRRLNSGEPFNQAQYRKAMDMVLDRLVRLETEGKP' A
#
# COMPACT_ATOMS: atom_id res chain seq x y z
N MET A 1 19.24 -17.50 -18.93
CA MET A 1 19.56 -17.35 -17.50
C MET A 1 18.26 -17.01 -16.78
N THR A 2 17.72 -17.96 -16.05
CA THR A 2 16.42 -17.88 -15.35
C THR A 2 16.61 -17.20 -14.00
N ALA A 3 15.95 -16.06 -13.77
CA ALA A 3 15.87 -15.46 -12.44
C ALA A 3 14.60 -15.97 -11.75
N THR A 4 14.86 -16.72 -10.70
CA THR A 4 13.95 -17.36 -9.76
C THR A 4 13.14 -16.33 -8.97
N GLY A 5 11.93 -16.72 -8.55
CA GLY A 5 10.89 -15.85 -8.01
C GLY A 5 11.27 -15.06 -6.75
N GLY A 6 10.69 -13.86 -6.66
CA GLY A 6 10.51 -13.18 -5.38
C GLY A 6 9.40 -13.87 -4.58
N PRO A 7 9.46 -13.83 -3.23
CA PRO A 7 8.37 -14.30 -2.41
C PRO A 7 7.15 -13.43 -2.71
N GLY A 8 6.12 -14.02 -3.33
CA GLY A 8 4.79 -13.42 -3.33
C GLY A 8 4.34 -13.23 -1.88
N PRO A 9 3.53 -12.20 -1.60
CA PRO A 9 3.14 -11.89 -0.23
C PRO A 9 2.50 -13.12 0.40
N ASP A 10 3.12 -13.59 1.48
CA ASP A 10 2.62 -14.68 2.30
C ASP A 10 1.16 -14.41 2.63
N LYS A 11 0.29 -15.31 2.18
CA LYS A 11 -1.13 -15.30 2.53
C LYS A 11 -1.25 -15.70 4.00
N ASN A 12 -0.89 -14.79 4.90
CA ASN A 12 -1.22 -14.91 6.31
C ASN A 12 -2.73 -14.71 6.43
N THR A 13 -3.46 -15.78 6.72
CA THR A 13 -4.93 -15.78 6.88
C THR A 13 -5.38 -15.15 8.20
N GLY A 14 -4.76 -14.02 8.58
CA GLY A 14 -5.30 -13.09 9.56
C GLY A 14 -6.05 -12.00 8.80
N VAL A 15 -7.20 -11.56 9.30
CA VAL A 15 -7.88 -10.38 8.73
C VAL A 15 -6.94 -9.19 8.88
N THR A 16 -6.23 -8.84 7.81
CA THR A 16 -5.41 -7.63 7.73
C THR A 16 -6.34 -6.43 7.81
N LYS A 17 -5.90 -5.38 8.53
CA LYS A 17 -6.73 -4.18 8.63
C LYS A 17 -6.81 -3.51 7.25
N PRO A 18 -7.94 -2.88 6.89
CA PRO A 18 -8.05 -2.10 5.65
C PRO A 18 -6.90 -1.09 5.44
N SER A 19 -6.41 -0.46 6.51
CA SER A 19 -5.25 0.44 6.48
C SER A 19 -3.95 -0.26 6.08
N GLU A 20 -3.74 -1.50 6.53
CA GLU A 20 -2.56 -2.31 6.22
C GLU A 20 -2.58 -2.76 4.75
N ASP A 21 -3.73 -3.25 4.27
CA ASP A 21 -3.91 -3.66 2.87
C ASP A 21 -3.74 -2.46 1.92
N PHE A 22 -4.32 -1.31 2.29
CA PHE A 22 -4.20 -0.09 1.50
C PHE A 22 -2.76 0.41 1.45
N ALA A 23 -2.03 0.42 2.57
CA ALA A 23 -0.63 0.80 2.61
C ALA A 23 0.22 -0.11 1.71
N ALA A 24 0.04 -1.43 1.82
CA ALA A 24 0.77 -2.41 1.03
C ALA A 24 0.53 -2.23 -0.48
N TYR A 25 -0.71 -1.98 -0.88
CA TYR A 25 -1.05 -1.66 -2.27
C TYR A 25 -0.36 -0.38 -2.73
N CYS A 26 -0.40 0.69 -1.92
CA CYS A 26 0.18 1.97 -2.29
C CYS A 26 1.70 1.91 -2.46
N GLU A 27 2.41 1.18 -1.61
CA GLU A 27 3.86 1.01 -1.77
C GLU A 27 4.20 0.23 -3.05
N ALA A 28 3.48 -0.85 -3.35
CA ALA A 28 3.67 -1.61 -4.60
C ALA A 28 3.37 -0.77 -5.85
N GLU A 29 2.34 0.07 -5.81
CA GLU A 29 2.00 0.98 -6.91
C GLU A 29 3.01 2.12 -7.04
N PHE A 30 3.54 2.64 -5.94
CA PHE A 30 4.59 3.65 -5.93
C PHE A 30 5.83 3.14 -6.66
N ASP A 31 6.29 1.92 -6.34
CA ASP A 31 7.41 1.28 -7.02
C ASP A 31 7.13 1.03 -8.51
N ARG A 32 5.91 0.60 -8.85
CA ARG A 32 5.51 0.42 -10.27
C ARG A 32 5.61 1.73 -11.04
N ARG A 33 5.13 2.84 -10.45
CA ARG A 33 5.12 4.18 -11.06
C ARG A 33 6.52 4.78 -11.16
N LEU A 34 7.37 4.56 -10.15
CA LEU A 34 8.77 4.96 -10.22
C LEU A 34 9.51 4.30 -11.39
N ASN A 35 9.21 3.03 -11.65
CA ASN A 35 9.86 2.24 -12.68
C ASN A 35 9.17 2.32 -14.06
N SER A 36 8.12 3.12 -14.23
CA SER A 36 7.36 3.14 -15.48
C SER A 36 7.93 4.05 -16.57
N GLY A 37 8.91 4.91 -16.23
CA GLY A 37 9.46 5.90 -17.17
C GLY A 37 8.54 7.08 -17.48
N GLU A 38 7.39 7.16 -16.81
CA GLU A 38 6.40 8.24 -16.97
C GLU A 38 6.60 9.32 -15.89
N PRO A 39 6.19 10.58 -16.14
CA PRO A 39 6.19 11.61 -15.12
C PRO A 39 5.36 11.19 -13.90
N PHE A 40 6.00 11.13 -12.73
CA PHE A 40 5.35 10.71 -11.50
C PHE A 40 5.61 11.71 -10.37
N ASN A 41 4.54 12.36 -9.90
CA ASN A 41 4.61 13.28 -8.75
C ASN A 41 4.56 12.50 -7.43
N GLN A 42 5.74 12.10 -6.96
CA GLN A 42 5.91 11.31 -5.74
C GLN A 42 5.36 12.02 -4.49
N ALA A 43 5.56 13.33 -4.39
CA ALA A 43 5.13 14.11 -3.23
C ALA A 43 3.60 14.17 -3.14
N GLN A 44 2.93 14.39 -4.27
CA GLN A 44 1.47 14.38 -4.31
C GLN A 44 0.90 13.00 -4.02
N TYR A 45 1.54 11.93 -4.52
CA TYR A 45 1.14 10.56 -4.24
C TYR A 45 1.20 10.25 -2.74
N ARG A 46 2.36 10.50 -2.10
CA ARG A 46 2.54 10.26 -0.65
C ARG A 46 1.54 11.05 0.18
N LYS A 47 1.33 12.33 -0.15
CA LYS A 47 0.34 13.15 0.54
C LYS A 47 -1.08 12.57 0.44
N ALA A 48 -1.48 12.08 -0.73
CA ALA A 48 -2.80 11.47 -0.90
C ALA A 48 -2.91 10.15 -0.13
N MET A 49 -1.87 9.32 -0.15
CA MET A 49 -1.78 8.09 0.63
C MET A 49 -1.94 8.37 2.14
N ASP A 50 -1.21 9.34 2.69
CA ASP A 50 -1.26 9.71 4.10
C ASP A 50 -2.67 10.14 4.54
N MET A 51 -3.36 10.92 3.69
CA MET A 51 -4.74 11.37 3.97
C MET A 51 -5.73 10.19 4.04
N VAL A 52 -5.58 9.20 3.17
CA VAL A 52 -6.45 8.03 3.17
C VAL A 52 -6.12 7.11 4.34
N LEU A 53 -4.83 6.91 4.65
CA LEU A 53 -4.41 6.13 5.81
C LEU A 53 -4.91 6.71 7.12
N ASP A 54 -4.77 8.02 7.33
CA ASP A 54 -5.32 8.70 8.51
C ASP A 54 -6.83 8.43 8.64
N ARG A 55 -7.58 8.49 7.53
CA ARG A 55 -9.01 8.19 7.53
C ARG A 55 -9.31 6.73 7.87
N LEU A 56 -8.60 5.77 7.29
CA LEU A 56 -8.81 4.34 7.53
C LEU A 56 -8.51 3.98 8.99
N VAL A 57 -7.39 4.47 9.53
CA VAL A 57 -7.02 4.25 10.93
C VAL A 57 -8.09 4.80 11.88
N ARG A 58 -8.61 6.01 11.63
CA ARG A 58 -9.71 6.57 12.45
C ARG A 58 -10.95 5.69 12.43
N LEU A 59 -11.38 5.23 11.26
CA LEU A 59 -12.54 4.34 11.13
C LEU A 59 -12.34 3.00 11.85
N GLU A 60 -11.13 2.44 11.79
CA GLU A 60 -10.78 1.21 12.51
C GLU A 60 -10.78 1.39 14.03
N THR A 61 -10.45 2.59 14.52
CA THR A 61 -10.52 2.90 15.95
C THR A 61 -11.93 3.22 16.42
N GLU A 62 -12.74 3.91 15.61
CA GLU A 62 -14.14 4.27 15.93
C GLU A 62 -15.08 3.07 15.88
N GLY A 63 -14.78 2.06 15.04
CA GLY A 63 -15.55 0.82 14.90
C GLY A 63 -15.28 -0.25 15.97
N LYS A 64 -14.45 0.05 16.99
CA LYS A 64 -14.07 -0.90 18.04
C LYS A 64 -14.98 -0.71 19.26
N PRO A 65 -15.77 -1.72 19.69
CA PRO A 65 -16.64 -1.63 20.85
C PRO A 65 -15.87 -1.42 22.16
#